data_AF-A0A7K2P6F2-F1
#
_entry.id   AF-A0A7K2P6F2-F1
#
_cell.length_a   1.000
_cell.length_b   1.000
_cell.length_c   1.000
_cell.angle_alpha   90.00
_cell.angle_beta   90.00
_cell.angle_gamma   90.00
#
_symmetry.space_group_name_H-M   'P 1'
#
loop_
_entity.id
_entity.type
_entity.pdbx_description
1 polymer ?
#
loop_
_entity_poly.entity_id
_entity_poly.type
_entity_poly.pdbx_seq_one_letter_code
_entity_poly.pdbx_strand_id
1 'polypeptide(L)'
;MHQGSRITAVGHYQPARILTNEDLAGMVDTSDEWIRSRVGIRTRRIAGPDEPVDELAGHAAAKALASAGLTPADVDLVVVATSTAIDRSPNTAARVAARLGIPGPAALDLNVVCAGFTHALATADHAVRAGSASRALVVGADKMSEVVDWTDRTTCVLV
;
A
#
# COMPACT_ATOMS: atom_id res chain seq x y z
N MET A 1 13.22 31.12 2.23
CA MET A 1 11.84 30.62 2.41
C MET A 1 11.94 29.12 2.61
N HIS A 2 11.63 28.59 3.80
CA HIS A 2 11.60 27.14 3.97
C HIS A 2 10.37 26.60 3.26
N GLN A 3 10.57 25.89 2.15
CA GLN A 3 9.48 25.21 1.45
C GLN A 3 8.99 24.07 2.34
N GLY A 4 7.71 24.11 2.70
CA GLY A 4 7.02 22.96 3.29
C GLY A 4 6.48 22.05 2.19
N SER A 5 6.08 20.82 2.55
CA SER A 5 5.36 19.94 1.65
C SER A 5 3.84 20.13 1.76
N ARG A 6 3.10 19.64 0.76
CA ARG A 6 1.63 19.54 0.79
C ARG A 6 1.18 18.30 0.03
N ILE A 7 0.07 17.71 0.44
CA ILE A 7 -0.58 16.62 -0.32
C ILE A 7 -1.28 17.23 -1.52
N THR A 8 -0.88 16.85 -2.74
CA THR A 8 -1.49 17.36 -3.98
C THR A 8 -2.70 16.55 -4.43
N ALA A 9 -2.67 15.23 -4.22
CA ALA A 9 -3.79 14.33 -4.46
C ALA A 9 -3.61 13.03 -3.67
N VAL A 10 -4.65 12.20 -3.67
CA VAL A 10 -4.65 10.85 -3.11
C VAL A 10 -5.27 9.88 -4.10
N GLY A 11 -4.87 8.61 -4.04
CA GLY A 11 -5.43 7.52 -4.83
C GLY A 11 -5.47 6.26 -3.98
N HIS A 12 -6.42 5.36 -4.28
CA HIS A 12 -6.53 4.08 -3.58
C HIS A 12 -6.90 2.95 -4.54
N TYR A 13 -6.46 1.75 -4.18
CA TYR A 13 -6.80 0.52 -4.87
C TYR A 13 -7.14 -0.56 -3.85
N GLN A 14 -8.11 -1.40 -4.21
CA GLN A 14 -8.46 -2.60 -3.47
C GLN A 14 -8.71 -3.73 -4.50
N PRO A 15 -8.24 -4.96 -4.22
CA PRO A 15 -8.53 -6.11 -5.07
C PRO A 15 -10.02 -6.35 -5.26
N ALA A 16 -10.41 -6.94 -6.39
CA ALA A 16 -11.83 -7.11 -6.74
C ALA A 16 -12.55 -8.14 -5.85
N ARG A 17 -11.87 -9.22 -5.46
CA ARG A 17 -12.49 -10.32 -4.68
C ARG A 17 -12.85 -9.84 -3.28
N ILE A 18 -14.09 -10.09 -2.90
CA ILE A 18 -14.62 -9.87 -1.56
C ILE A 18 -14.62 -11.23 -0.85
N LEU A 19 -14.11 -11.26 0.38
CA LEU A 19 -14.30 -12.37 1.32
C LEU A 19 -15.15 -11.85 2.48
N THR A 20 -16.31 -12.48 2.66
CA THR A 20 -17.29 -12.13 3.68
C THR A 20 -17.01 -12.86 4.99
N ASN A 21 -17.65 -12.41 6.08
CA ASN A 21 -17.59 -13.14 7.33
C ASN A 21 -18.27 -14.53 7.25
N GLU A 22 -19.26 -14.70 6.38
CA GLU A 22 -19.91 -16.00 6.14
C GLU A 22 -18.93 -16.97 5.44
N ASP A 23 -18.17 -16.48 4.46
CA ASP A 23 -17.10 -17.28 3.84
C ASP A 23 -16.07 -17.73 4.89
N LEU A 24 -15.65 -16.82 5.78
CA LEU A 24 -14.71 -17.12 6.87
C LEU A 24 -15.27 -18.13 7.88
N ALA A 25 -16.56 -18.07 8.20
CA ALA A 25 -17.22 -19.03 9.07
C ALA A 25 -17.24 -20.46 8.47
N GLY A 26 -17.14 -20.58 7.14
CA GLY A 26 -16.90 -21.84 6.45
C GLY A 26 -15.45 -22.35 6.51
N MET A 27 -14.50 -21.51 6.94
CA MET A 27 -13.05 -21.82 6.98
C MET A 27 -12.53 -22.10 8.39
N VAL A 28 -13.05 -21.39 9.39
CA VAL A 28 -12.61 -21.48 10.80
C VAL A 28 -13.81 -21.38 11.75
N ASP A 29 -13.66 -21.87 12.99
CA ASP A 29 -14.69 -21.80 14.04
C ASP A 29 -14.96 -20.35 14.49
N THR A 30 -15.85 -19.67 13.77
CA THR A 30 -16.24 -18.26 13.97
C THR A 30 -17.64 -17.96 13.40
N SER A 31 -18.12 -16.73 13.53
CA SER A 31 -19.38 -16.25 12.96
C SER A 31 -19.35 -14.76 12.62
N ASP A 32 -20.27 -14.27 11.77
CA ASP A 32 -20.41 -12.82 11.48
C ASP A 32 -20.62 -12.00 12.76
N GLU A 33 -21.49 -12.48 13.65
CA GLU A 33 -21.77 -11.83 14.93
C GLU A 33 -20.50 -11.72 15.79
N TRP A 34 -19.72 -12.80 15.88
CA TRP A 34 -18.48 -12.81 16.65
C TRP A 34 -17.45 -11.86 16.05
N ILE A 35 -17.20 -11.91 14.74
CA ILE A 35 -16.21 -11.06 14.08
C ILE A 35 -16.58 -9.58 14.26
N ARG A 36 -17.85 -9.23 14.02
CA ARG A 36 -18.31 -7.84 14.13
C ARG A 36 -18.26 -7.32 15.55
N SER A 37 -18.63 -8.13 16.55
CA SER A 37 -18.58 -7.72 17.95
C SER A 37 -17.14 -7.52 18.45
N ARG A 38 -16.16 -8.22 17.88
CA ARG A 38 -14.76 -8.16 18.31
C ARG A 38 -13.94 -7.13 17.56
N VAL A 39 -14.08 -7.04 16.24
CA VAL A 39 -13.22 -6.23 15.37
C VAL A 39 -13.98 -5.32 14.40
N GLY A 40 -15.31 -5.41 14.34
CA GLY A 40 -16.15 -4.54 13.51
C GLY A 40 -16.12 -4.81 12.00
N ILE A 41 -15.26 -5.72 11.54
CA ILE A 41 -15.09 -6.03 10.11
C ILE A 41 -16.28 -6.87 9.61
N ARG A 42 -16.76 -6.55 8.40
CA ARG A 42 -17.85 -7.28 7.71
C ARG A 42 -17.38 -8.03 6.47
N THR A 43 -16.46 -7.40 5.75
CA THR A 43 -15.87 -7.92 4.52
C THR A 43 -14.43 -7.44 4.42
N ARG A 44 -13.64 -8.19 3.66
CA ARG A 44 -12.26 -7.89 3.30
C ARG A 44 -12.04 -8.09 1.82
N ARG A 45 -10.94 -7.53 1.30
CA ARG A 45 -10.56 -7.59 -0.11
C ARG A 45 -9.34 -8.49 -0.25
N ILE A 46 -9.44 -9.50 -1.09
CA ILE A 46 -8.39 -10.52 -1.24
C ILE A 46 -7.74 -10.38 -2.62
N ALA A 47 -6.44 -10.11 -2.64
CA ALA A 47 -5.66 -10.04 -3.86
C ALA A 47 -5.48 -11.44 -4.48
N GLY A 48 -5.60 -11.53 -5.80
CA GLY A 48 -5.29 -12.74 -6.54
C GLY A 48 -3.78 -13.05 -6.59
N PRO A 49 -3.38 -14.22 -7.14
CA PRO A 49 -1.97 -14.54 -7.37
C PRO A 49 -1.30 -13.55 -8.32
N ASP A 50 -2.04 -13.02 -9.30
CA ASP A 50 -1.57 -12.04 -10.29
C ASP A 50 -1.55 -10.59 -9.78
N GLU A 51 -1.83 -10.39 -8.48
CA GLU A 51 -1.81 -9.07 -7.82
C GLU A 51 -0.80 -9.06 -6.65
N PRO A 52 0.52 -9.18 -6.90
CA PRO A 52 1.54 -8.92 -5.88
C PRO A 52 1.49 -7.48 -5.36
N VAL A 53 2.19 -7.21 -4.25
CA VAL A 53 2.08 -5.92 -3.55
C VAL A 53 2.49 -4.72 -4.41
N ASP A 54 3.41 -4.89 -5.37
CA ASP A 54 3.80 -3.84 -6.31
C ASP A 54 2.71 -3.53 -7.36
N GLU A 55 1.86 -4.49 -7.73
CA GLU A 55 0.66 -4.25 -8.54
C GLU A 55 -0.35 -3.39 -7.76
N LEU A 56 -0.63 -3.77 -6.50
CA LEU A 56 -1.54 -3.03 -5.63
C LEU A 56 -1.08 -1.57 -5.44
N ALA A 57 0.21 -1.41 -5.16
CA ALA A 57 0.85 -0.10 -5.01
C ALA A 57 0.80 0.70 -6.32
N GLY A 58 1.10 0.05 -7.46
CA GLY A 58 1.06 0.65 -8.79
C GLY A 58 -0.32 1.18 -9.16
N HIS A 59 -1.38 0.41 -8.92
CA HIS A 59 -2.75 0.85 -9.18
C HIS A 59 -3.17 2.05 -8.32
N ALA A 60 -2.80 2.07 -7.03
CA ALA A 60 -3.09 3.20 -6.15
C ALA A 60 -2.32 4.46 -6.59
N ALA A 61 -1.04 4.29 -6.93
CA ALA A 61 -0.16 5.36 -7.40
C ALA A 61 -0.61 5.96 -8.74
N ALA A 62 -0.99 5.13 -9.72
CA ALA A 62 -1.51 5.59 -11.00
C ALA A 62 -2.73 6.50 -10.81
N LYS A 63 -3.65 6.12 -9.92
CA LYS A 63 -4.83 6.91 -9.58
C LYS A 63 -4.48 8.22 -8.87
N ALA A 64 -3.48 8.21 -7.99
CA ALA A 64 -3.00 9.42 -7.32
C ALA A 64 -2.39 10.42 -8.33
N LEU A 65 -1.57 9.94 -9.27
CA LEU A 65 -0.99 10.77 -10.34
C LEU A 65 -2.06 11.35 -11.25
N ALA A 66 -2.99 10.51 -11.71
CA ALA A 66 -4.11 10.95 -12.53
C ALA A 66 -4.96 12.01 -11.81
N SER A 67 -5.24 11.81 -10.52
CA SER A 67 -6.00 12.77 -9.71
C SER A 67 -5.25 14.09 -9.48
N ALA A 68 -3.92 14.06 -9.46
CA ALA A 68 -3.08 15.25 -9.38
C ALA A 68 -2.93 15.98 -10.73
N GLY A 69 -3.36 15.37 -11.84
CA GLY A 69 -3.06 15.87 -13.19
C GLY A 69 -1.56 15.86 -13.52
N LEU A 70 -0.81 14.93 -12.92
CA LEU A 70 0.64 14.80 -13.09
C LEU A 70 0.99 13.61 -13.98
N THR A 71 2.12 13.72 -14.66
CA THR A 71 2.72 12.67 -15.48
C THR A 71 3.80 11.92 -14.69
N PRO A 72 4.21 10.71 -15.12
CA PRO A 72 5.31 9.99 -14.47
C PRO A 72 6.63 10.79 -14.40
N ALA A 73 6.91 11.64 -15.39
CA ALA A 73 8.10 12.47 -15.43
C ALA A 73 8.12 13.58 -14.35
N ASP A 74 6.98 13.85 -13.72
CA ASP A 74 6.85 14.84 -12.65
C ASP A 74 7.30 14.31 -11.29
N VAL A 75 7.61 13.02 -11.13
CA VAL A 75 7.98 12.41 -9.84
C VAL A 75 9.47 12.13 -9.79
N ASP A 76 10.14 12.61 -8.74
CA ASP A 76 11.58 12.40 -8.49
C ASP A 76 11.89 11.55 -7.25
N LEU A 77 10.86 11.22 -6.46
CA LEU A 77 10.96 10.34 -5.29
C LEU A 77 9.77 9.38 -5.23
N VAL A 78 10.02 8.08 -5.06
CA VAL A 78 9.01 7.05 -4.82
C VAL A 78 9.34 6.34 -3.50
N VAL A 79 8.39 6.40 -2.56
CA VAL A 79 8.49 5.72 -1.27
C VAL A 79 7.34 4.73 -1.14
N VAL A 80 7.63 3.44 -1.01
CA VAL A 80 6.61 2.42 -0.75
C VAL A 80 6.76 1.89 0.68
N ALA A 81 5.74 2.13 1.49
CA ALA A 81 5.60 1.51 2.79
C ALA A 81 4.92 0.14 2.62
N THR A 82 5.66 -0.93 2.92
CA THR A 82 5.15 -2.30 2.86
C THR A 82 5.89 -3.22 3.83
N SER A 83 5.16 -4.19 4.36
CA SER A 83 5.65 -5.30 5.18
C SER A 83 5.52 -6.66 4.48
N THR A 84 4.90 -6.71 3.30
CA THR A 84 4.66 -7.93 2.51
C THR A 84 5.43 -7.96 1.19
N ALA A 85 6.56 -7.25 1.10
CA ALA A 85 7.45 -7.38 -0.05
C ALA A 85 8.07 -8.79 -0.09
N ILE A 86 8.00 -9.45 -1.24
CA ILE A 86 8.53 -10.81 -1.43
C ILE A 86 10.00 -10.78 -1.87
N ASP A 87 10.35 -9.82 -2.73
CA ASP A 87 11.67 -9.72 -3.32
C ASP A 87 12.59 -8.77 -2.54
N ARG A 88 13.86 -9.15 -2.40
CA ARG A 88 14.90 -8.27 -1.84
C ARG A 88 15.39 -7.22 -2.83
N SER A 89 15.37 -7.55 -4.12
CA SER A 89 15.79 -6.68 -5.22
C SER A 89 15.18 -7.14 -6.55
N PRO A 90 14.74 -6.21 -7.42
CA PRO A 90 14.53 -4.78 -7.13
C PRO A 90 13.47 -4.57 -6.04
N ASN A 91 13.60 -3.48 -5.27
CA ASN A 91 12.63 -3.13 -4.23
C ASN A 91 11.25 -2.78 -4.83
N THR A 92 10.22 -2.73 -3.99
CA THR A 92 8.83 -2.49 -4.40
C THR A 92 8.68 -1.12 -5.06
N ALA A 93 9.29 -0.08 -4.51
CA ALA A 93 9.28 1.27 -5.06
C ALA A 93 9.85 1.36 -6.48
N ALA A 94 10.95 0.65 -6.77
CA ALA A 94 11.54 0.62 -8.10
C ALA A 94 10.64 -0.12 -9.10
N ARG A 95 9.94 -1.18 -8.67
CA ARG A 95 8.95 -1.88 -9.51
C ARG A 95 7.74 -0.99 -9.83
N VAL A 96 7.23 -0.26 -8.83
CA VAL A 96 6.18 0.73 -9.02
C VAL A 96 6.63 1.83 -9.99
N ALA A 97 7.84 2.36 -9.81
CA ALA A 97 8.41 3.36 -10.71
C ALA A 97 8.50 2.86 -12.16
N ALA A 98 9.04 1.66 -12.37
CA ALA A 98 9.14 1.05 -13.69
C ALA A 98 7.77 0.84 -14.33
N ARG A 99 6.79 0.32 -13.57
CA ARG A 99 5.42 0.10 -14.01
C ARG A 99 4.72 1.39 -14.46
N LEU A 100 4.95 2.48 -13.74
CA LEU A 100 4.37 3.78 -14.06
C LEU A 100 5.15 4.55 -15.13
N GLY A 101 6.33 4.06 -15.54
CA GLY A 101 7.20 4.76 -16.49
C GLY A 101 7.88 6.01 -15.89
N ILE A 102 8.16 6.00 -14.59
CA ILE A 102 8.90 7.08 -13.92
C ILE A 102 10.40 6.90 -14.28
N PRO A 103 11.04 7.86 -14.95
CA PRO A 103 12.30 7.61 -15.68
C PRO A 103 13.53 7.37 -14.80
N GLY A 104 13.58 7.96 -13.60
CA GLY A 104 14.74 7.81 -12.72
C GLY A 104 14.53 8.41 -11.33
N PRO A 105 13.50 7.98 -10.59
CA PRO A 105 13.28 8.51 -9.24
C PRO A 105 14.29 7.93 -8.26
N ALA A 106 14.53 8.62 -7.15
CA ALA A 106 14.97 7.93 -5.94
C ALA A 106 13.86 6.97 -5.51
N ALA A 107 14.17 5.69 -5.31
CA ALA A 107 13.18 4.65 -5.01
C ALA A 107 13.58 3.86 -3.75
N LEU A 108 12.76 3.90 -2.71
CA LEU A 108 13.00 3.19 -1.46
C LEU A 108 11.75 2.56 -0.86
N ASP A 109 11.96 1.43 -0.20
CA ASP A 109 10.93 0.77 0.60
C ASP A 109 11.14 1.11 2.09
N LEU A 110 10.04 1.21 2.83
CA LEU A 110 10.04 1.32 4.29
C LEU A 110 9.15 0.24 4.89
N ASN A 111 9.69 -0.52 5.84
CA ASN A 111 8.91 -1.48 6.61
C ASN A 111 8.78 -0.99 8.07
N VAL A 112 7.62 -0.41 8.38
CA VAL A 112 7.22 -0.01 9.74
C VAL A 112 5.79 -0.53 10.02
N VAL A 113 5.43 -1.67 9.41
CA VAL A 113 4.11 -2.33 9.53
C VAL A 113 2.97 -1.31 9.36
N CYS A 114 1.95 -1.31 10.24
CA CYS A 114 0.78 -0.44 10.14
C CYS A 114 1.11 1.06 10.26
N ALA A 115 2.29 1.41 10.81
CA ALA A 115 2.76 2.79 10.86
C ALA A 115 3.56 3.20 9.61
N GLY A 116 3.70 2.31 8.62
CA GLY A 116 4.53 2.52 7.44
C GLY A 116 4.16 3.77 6.64
N PHE A 117 2.87 3.98 6.36
CA PHE A 117 2.44 5.13 5.53
C PHE A 117 2.78 6.48 6.17
N THR A 118 2.58 6.63 7.48
CA THR A 118 2.89 7.90 8.18
C THR A 118 4.40 8.15 8.24
N HIS A 119 5.21 7.09 8.41
CA HIS A 119 6.67 7.20 8.33
C HIS A 119 7.13 7.55 6.91
N ALA A 120 6.55 6.93 5.88
CA ALA A 120 6.86 7.25 4.49
C ALA A 120 6.49 8.69 4.13
N LEU A 121 5.36 9.18 4.64
CA LEU A 121 4.95 10.58 4.47
C LEU A 121 5.93 11.54 5.15
N ALA A 122 6.38 11.23 6.36
CA ALA A 122 7.39 12.03 7.06
C ALA A 122 8.76 12.00 6.34
N THR A 123 9.18 10.85 5.82
CA THR A 123 10.40 10.73 5.01
C THR A 123 10.31 11.58 3.74
N ALA A 124 9.18 11.58 3.06
CA ALA A 124 8.95 12.41 1.88
C ALA A 124 8.94 13.90 2.22
N ASP A 125 8.28 14.31 3.30
CA ASP A 125 8.30 15.70 3.78
C ASP A 125 9.73 16.17 4.05
N HIS A 126 10.52 15.37 4.77
CA HIS A 126 11.93 15.68 5.03
C HIS A 126 12.74 15.84 3.74
N ALA A 127 12.57 14.95 2.75
CA ALA A 127 13.25 15.04 1.47
C ALA A 127 12.88 16.31 0.69
N VAL A 128 11.58 16.68 0.68
CA VAL A 128 11.10 17.90 0.03
C VAL A 128 11.64 19.15 0.72
N ARG A 129 11.57 19.20 2.06
CA ARG A 129 12.07 20.33 2.86
C ARG A 129 13.59 20.51 2.74
N ALA A 130 14.32 19.41 2.58
CA ALA A 130 15.76 19.42 2.37
C ALA A 130 16.15 19.78 0.93
N GLY A 131 15.20 19.80 -0.01
CA GLY A 131 15.45 20.09 -1.43
C GLY A 131 16.04 18.92 -2.22
N SER A 132 16.08 17.71 -1.65
CA SER A 132 16.55 16.50 -2.34
C SER A 132 15.46 15.84 -3.19
N ALA A 133 14.21 16.26 -3.04
CA ALA A 133 13.08 15.87 -3.88
C ALA A 133 12.17 17.09 -4.10
N SER A 134 11.52 17.18 -5.24
CA SER A 134 10.53 18.21 -5.55
C SER A 134 9.12 17.66 -5.45
N ARG A 135 8.91 16.40 -5.84
CA ARG A 135 7.61 15.74 -5.89
C ARG A 135 7.74 14.26 -5.59
N ALA A 136 7.23 13.89 -4.43
CA ALA A 136 7.25 12.53 -3.94
C ALA A 136 5.92 11.80 -4.22
N LEU A 137 6.01 10.57 -4.68
CA LEU A 137 4.94 9.59 -4.66
C LEU A 137 5.12 8.70 -3.41
N VAL A 138 4.14 8.73 -2.51
CA VAL A 138 4.15 7.94 -1.27
C VAL A 138 3.00 6.95 -1.32
N VAL A 139 3.31 5.65 -1.16
CA VAL A 139 2.32 4.57 -1.25
C VAL A 139 2.41 3.69 -0.01
N GLY A 140 1.27 3.41 0.63
CA GLY A 140 1.15 2.31 1.59
C GLY A 140 0.45 1.14 0.93
N ALA A 141 1.07 -0.03 0.92
CA ALA A 141 0.49 -1.23 0.30
C ALA A 141 0.97 -2.50 1.00
N ASP A 142 0.02 -3.40 1.28
CA ASP A 142 0.31 -4.73 1.80
C ASP A 142 -0.64 -5.75 1.17
N LYS A 143 -0.14 -6.97 0.97
CA LYS A 143 -0.90 -8.16 0.57
C LYS A 143 -0.94 -9.14 1.74
N MET A 144 -1.53 -8.71 2.86
CA MET A 144 -1.54 -9.50 4.11
C MET A 144 -2.21 -10.86 3.95
N SER A 145 -3.11 -11.02 2.96
CA SER A 145 -3.77 -12.30 2.65
C SER A 145 -2.79 -13.41 2.24
N GLU A 146 -1.59 -13.05 1.78
CA GLU A 146 -0.51 -13.99 1.44
C GLU A 146 0.27 -14.46 2.69
N VAL A 147 0.24 -13.68 3.78
CA VAL A 147 1.09 -13.88 4.96
C VAL A 147 0.30 -14.49 6.13
N VAL A 148 -1.02 -14.31 6.15
CA VAL A 148 -1.87 -14.75 7.26
C VAL A 148 -2.06 -16.27 7.30
N ASP A 149 -2.11 -16.83 8.51
CA ASP A 149 -2.54 -18.21 8.72
C ASP A 149 -4.08 -18.28 8.69
N TRP A 150 -4.62 -18.81 7.60
CA TRP A 150 -6.07 -18.94 7.42
C TRP A 150 -6.74 -19.95 8.37
N THR A 151 -5.97 -20.72 9.14
CA THR A 151 -6.50 -21.64 10.15
C THR A 151 -6.56 -21.01 11.56
N ASP A 152 -5.87 -19.89 11.77
CA ASP A 152 -5.87 -19.17 13.04
C ASP A 152 -6.91 -18.04 13.05
N ARG A 153 -8.05 -18.30 13.70
CA ARG A 153 -9.13 -17.32 13.84
C ARG A 153 -8.74 -16.03 14.57
N THR A 154 -7.63 -16.02 15.33
CA THR A 154 -7.20 -14.82 16.05
C THR A 154 -6.55 -13.78 15.14
N THR A 155 -6.09 -14.20 13.96
CA THR A 155 -5.40 -13.34 12.99
C THR A 155 -6.14 -13.24 11.64
N CYS A 156 -6.68 -14.34 11.09
CA CYS A 156 -7.32 -14.31 9.76
C CYS A 156 -8.56 -13.41 9.69
N VAL A 157 -9.23 -13.17 10.81
CA VAL A 157 -10.37 -12.24 10.93
C VAL A 157 -9.98 -10.76 10.82
N LEU A 158 -8.68 -10.43 10.82
CA LEU A 158 -8.14 -9.07 10.68
C LEU A 158 -7.71 -8.72 9.25
N VAL A 159 -7.52 -9.73 8.40
CA VAL A 159 -6.94 -9.62 7.04
C VAL A 159 -7.99 -9.68 5.95
#